data_AF-A0A811PMZ9-F1
#
_entry.id   AF-A0A811PMZ9-F1
#
_cell.length_a   1.000
_cell.length_b   1.000
_cell.length_c   1.000
_cell.angle_alpha   90.00
_cell.angle_beta   90.00
_cell.angle_gamma   90.00
#
_symmetry.space_group_name_H-M   'P 1'
#
loop_
_entity.id
_entity.type
_entity.pdbx_description
1 polymer ?
#
loop_
_entity_poly.entity_id
_entity_poly.type
_entity_poly.pdbx_seq_one_letter_code
_entity_poly.pdbx_strand_id
1 'polypeptide(L)'
;MCAERGPPVQRQPLKHRDYEVDLDSRLGKTQVVTPIASLNQQAGYYCSVCECVIKDSANYLDHINGKKHQRALGMSMRVERASLEQVEKRFEALKKRKDPSAFTEQGENRLNFSSNN
;
A
#
# COMPACT_ATOMS: atom_id res chain seq x y z
N MET A 1 -0.34 12.38 -35.91
CA MET A 1 0.57 13.24 -35.11
C MET A 1 0.92 12.48 -33.83
N CYS A 2 2.15 11.98 -33.72
CA CYS A 2 2.60 11.26 -32.53
C CYS A 2 3.03 12.28 -31.48
N ALA A 3 2.30 12.36 -30.37
CA ALA A 3 2.67 13.26 -29.27
C ALA A 3 4.02 12.81 -28.66
N GLU A 4 5.00 13.71 -28.72
CA GLU A 4 6.32 13.53 -28.14
C GLU A 4 6.16 13.33 -26.62
N ARG A 5 6.51 12.13 -26.14
CA ARG A 5 6.59 11.85 -24.72
C ARG A 5 7.74 12.67 -24.17
N GLY A 6 7.42 13.71 -23.40
CA GLY A 6 8.41 14.58 -22.74
C GLY A 6 9.48 13.79 -21.96
N PRO A 7 10.60 14.44 -21.62
CA PRO A 7 11.78 13.79 -21.07
C PRO A 7 11.44 12.93 -19.84
N PRO A 8 12.08 11.75 -19.66
CA PRO A 8 11.75 10.85 -18.57
C PRO A 8 12.10 11.50 -17.23
N VAL A 9 11.08 12.01 -16.54
CA VAL A 9 11.22 12.51 -15.16
C VAL A 9 11.73 11.36 -14.30
N GLN A 10 12.95 11.52 -13.77
CA GLN A 10 13.50 10.58 -12.80
C GLN A 10 12.67 10.66 -11.52
N ARG A 11 11.88 9.62 -11.29
CA ARG A 11 11.02 9.51 -10.10
C ARG A 11 11.79 8.77 -9.02
N GLN A 12 11.71 9.26 -7.79
CA GLN A 12 12.36 8.61 -6.66
C GLN A 12 11.86 7.17 -6.48
N PRO A 13 12.70 6.26 -5.98
CA PRO A 13 12.32 4.88 -5.70
C PRO A 13 11.22 4.81 -4.64
N LEU A 14 10.44 3.73 -4.67
CA LEU A 14 9.33 3.53 -3.74
C LEU A 14 9.85 3.42 -2.30
N LYS A 15 9.41 4.34 -1.44
CA LYS A 15 9.65 4.27 0.01
C LYS A 15 8.44 3.64 0.71
N HIS A 16 8.68 3.00 1.86
CA HIS A 16 7.58 2.56 2.71
C HIS A 16 6.82 3.77 3.26
N ARG A 17 5.54 3.60 3.55
CA ARG A 17 4.75 4.61 4.24
C ARG A 17 5.17 4.66 5.71
N ASP A 18 5.36 5.87 6.22
CA ASP A 18 5.69 6.10 7.63
C ASP A 18 4.43 6.32 8.50
N TYR A 19 3.24 6.38 7.88
CA TYR A 19 1.96 6.60 8.56
C TYR A 19 1.02 5.41 8.35
N GLU A 20 0.27 5.11 9.40
CA GLU A 20 -0.82 4.14 9.38
C GLU A 20 -2.10 4.80 8.86
N VAL A 21 -2.84 4.07 8.02
CA VAL A 21 -4.11 4.54 7.46
C VAL A 21 -5.22 4.10 8.41
N ASP A 22 -5.77 5.04 9.17
CA ASP A 22 -6.90 4.77 10.07
C ASP A 22 -8.21 4.66 9.30
N LEU A 23 -8.72 3.43 9.19
CA LEU A 23 -10.01 3.09 8.56
C LEU A 23 -11.11 2.83 9.59
N ASP A 24 -10.75 2.74 10.88
CA ASP A 24 -11.63 2.26 11.94
C ASP A 24 -12.42 3.39 12.59
N SER A 25 -11.87 4.61 12.59
CA SER A 25 -12.49 5.80 13.16
C SER A 25 -13.89 6.15 12.64
N ARG A 26 -14.31 5.63 11.48
CA ARG A 26 -15.63 5.88 10.88
C ARG A 26 -16.58 4.69 10.94
N LEU A 27 -16.18 3.57 11.54
CA LEU A 27 -17.04 2.41 11.71
C LEU A 27 -18.20 2.73 12.68
N GLY A 28 -19.40 2.28 12.33
CA GLY A 28 -20.61 2.46 13.16
C GLY A 28 -21.21 3.86 13.21
N LYS A 29 -20.68 4.84 12.46
CA LYS A 29 -21.20 6.21 12.42
C LYS A 29 -22.13 6.41 11.21
N THR A 30 -23.36 6.85 11.44
CA THR A 30 -24.29 7.23 10.37
C THR A 30 -24.10 8.70 10.00
N GLN A 31 -23.77 8.98 8.74
CA GLN A 31 -23.65 10.34 8.22
C GLN A 31 -24.73 10.61 7.17
N VAL A 32 -25.45 11.73 7.31
CA VAL A 32 -26.41 12.18 6.32
C VAL A 32 -25.65 12.77 5.14
N VAL A 33 -25.75 12.13 3.97
CA VAL A 33 -25.10 12.59 2.73
C VAL A 33 -26.10 13.39 1.91
N THR A 34 -25.86 14.69 1.76
CA THR A 34 -26.61 15.53 0.82
C THR A 34 -25.92 15.54 -0.54
N PRO A 35 -26.66 15.53 -1.68
CA PRO A 35 -26.08 15.45 -3.02
C PRO A 35 -25.23 16.67 -3.44
N ILE A 36 -25.32 17.78 -2.70
CA ILE A 36 -24.57 19.04 -2.93
C ILE A 36 -23.30 19.11 -2.05
N ALA A 37 -23.10 18.14 -1.15
CA ALA A 37 -21.96 18.16 -0.24
C ALA A 37 -20.63 17.97 -1.01
N SER A 38 -19.60 18.66 -0.53
CA SER A 38 -18.24 18.55 -1.05
C SER A 38 -17.79 17.09 -1.07
N LEU A 39 -16.94 16.73 -2.03
CA LEU A 39 -16.49 15.36 -2.27
C LEU A 39 -15.90 14.67 -1.01
N ASN A 40 -15.34 15.45 -0.08
CA ASN A 40 -14.80 14.99 1.21
C ASN A 40 -15.86 14.59 2.25
N GLN A 41 -17.12 14.99 2.05
CA GLN A 41 -18.27 14.73 2.92
C GLN A 41 -19.21 13.66 2.33
N GLN A 42 -18.88 13.13 1.14
CA GLN A 42 -19.63 12.03 0.55
C GLN A 42 -19.28 10.72 1.24
N ALA A 43 -20.21 9.76 1.22
CA ALA A 43 -19.98 8.44 1.79
C ALA A 43 -18.82 7.73 1.08
N GLY A 44 -17.72 7.51 1.83
CA GLY A 44 -16.54 6.78 1.37
C GLY A 44 -15.24 7.34 1.93
N TYR A 45 -14.13 6.76 1.48
CA TYR A 45 -12.76 7.20 1.71
C TYR A 45 -12.34 8.19 0.64
N TYR A 46 -11.85 9.35 1.05
CA TYR A 46 -11.38 10.38 0.14
C TYR A 46 -9.86 10.31 -0.04
N CYS A 47 -9.40 10.40 -1.27
CA CYS A 47 -7.98 10.55 -1.60
C CYS A 47 -7.68 11.99 -2.03
N SER A 48 -6.84 12.69 -1.27
CA SER A 48 -6.44 14.08 -1.56
C SER A 48 -5.55 14.23 -2.80
N VAL A 49 -4.81 13.19 -3.17
CA VAL A 49 -3.86 13.23 -4.30
C VAL A 49 -4.55 13.01 -5.64
N CYS A 50 -5.62 12.19 -5.65
CA CYS A 50 -6.33 11.81 -6.87
C CYS A 50 -7.73 12.42 -6.96
N GLU A 51 -8.13 13.22 -5.97
CA GLU A 51 -9.43 13.90 -5.88
C GLU A 51 -10.61 12.96 -6.17
N CYS A 52 -10.56 11.73 -5.62
CA CYS A 52 -11.59 10.72 -5.83
C CYS A 52 -12.11 10.15 -4.51
N VAL A 53 -13.37 9.73 -4.52
CA VAL A 53 -14.01 9.00 -3.42
C VAL A 53 -14.07 7.53 -3.77
N ILE A 54 -13.60 6.73 -2.83
CA ILE A 54 -13.57 5.28 -2.92
C ILE A 54 -14.49 4.74 -1.84
N LYS A 55 -15.41 3.87 -2.22
CA LYS A 55 -16.47 3.38 -1.33
C LYS A 55 -15.98 2.33 -0.34
N ASP A 56 -15.03 1.51 -0.75
CA ASP A 56 -14.54 0.37 0.03
C ASP A 56 -13.12 0.60 0.58
N SER A 57 -12.87 0.09 1.78
CA SER A 57 -11.56 0.17 2.44
C SER A 57 -10.47 -0.55 1.66
N ALA A 58 -10.74 -1.75 1.16
CA ALA A 58 -9.79 -2.54 0.38
C ALA A 58 -9.39 -1.82 -0.92
N ASN A 59 -10.37 -1.28 -1.65
CA ASN A 59 -10.12 -0.52 -2.87
C ASN A 59 -9.38 0.81 -2.57
N TYR A 60 -9.60 1.41 -1.39
CA TYR A 60 -8.84 2.59 -0.97
C TYR A 60 -7.37 2.24 -0.76
N LEU A 61 -7.05 1.13 -0.09
CA LEU A 61 -5.66 0.68 0.07
C LEU A 61 -4.98 0.39 -1.28
N ASP A 62 -5.67 -0.31 -2.19
CA ASP A 62 -5.17 -0.59 -3.54
C ASP A 62 -4.98 0.69 -4.37
N HIS A 63 -5.85 1.69 -4.16
CA HIS A 63 -5.72 2.98 -4.82
C HIS A 63 -4.46 3.72 -4.40
N ILE A 64 -4.21 3.83 -3.08
CA ILE A 64 -3.05 4.59 -2.61
C ILE A 64 -1.74 3.86 -2.99
N ASN A 65 -1.75 2.53 -3.08
CA ASN A 65 -0.64 1.71 -3.59
C ASN A 65 -0.58 1.63 -5.13
N GLY A 66 -1.55 2.24 -5.82
CA GLY A 66 -1.69 2.14 -7.26
C GLY A 66 -0.68 2.99 -8.03
N LYS A 67 -0.34 2.54 -9.25
CA LYS A 67 0.60 3.23 -10.15
C LYS A 67 0.23 4.70 -10.44
N LYS A 68 -1.07 5.01 -10.50
CA LYS A 68 -1.56 6.38 -10.77
C LYS A 68 -1.30 7.30 -9.59
N HIS A 69 -1.69 6.87 -8.39
CA HIS A 69 -1.46 7.59 -7.15
C HIS A 69 0.04 7.81 -6.91
N GLN A 70 0.84 6.74 -7.05
CA GLN A 70 2.28 6.82 -6.84
C GLN A 70 2.98 7.75 -7.85
N ARG A 71 2.48 7.78 -9.10
CA ARG A 71 2.98 8.69 -10.15
C ARG A 71 2.66 10.15 -9.84
N ALA A 72 1.49 10.44 -9.27
CA ALA A 72 1.11 11.79 -8.84
C ALA A 72 1.98 12.27 -7.67
N LEU A 73 2.38 11.36 -6.77
CA LEU A 73 3.37 11.61 -5.71
C LEU A 73 4.83 11.72 -6.19
N GLY A 74 5.08 11.57 -7.49
CA GLY A 74 6.43 11.67 -8.05
C GLY A 74 7.35 10.48 -7.74
N MET A 75 6.83 9.36 -7.24
CA MET A 75 7.61 8.14 -7.02
C MET A 75 7.37 7.12 -8.12
N SER A 76 8.37 6.27 -8.39
CA SER A 76 8.22 5.13 -9.27
C SER A 76 7.91 3.89 -8.47
N MET A 77 7.14 2.96 -9.04
CA MET A 77 6.85 1.68 -8.40
C MET A 77 8.03 0.69 -8.45
N ARG A 78 9.24 1.19 -8.73
CA ARG A 78 10.48 0.40 -8.72
C ARG A 78 11.10 0.52 -7.34
N VAL A 79 11.34 -0.62 -6.72
CA VAL A 79 12.06 -0.74 -5.43
C VAL A 79 13.53 -0.99 -5.74
N GLU A 80 14.42 -0.47 -4.90
CA GLU A 80 15.84 -0.77 -4.99
C GLU A 80 16.12 -2.25 -4.69
N ARG A 81 17.20 -2.79 -5.27
CA ARG A 81 17.61 -4.16 -4.97
C ARG A 81 18.23 -4.22 -3.58
N ALA A 82 17.80 -5.21 -2.79
CA ALA A 82 18.36 -5.43 -1.46
C ALA A 82 19.81 -5.93 -1.53
N SER A 83 20.68 -5.40 -0.66
CA SER A 83 22.05 -5.87 -0.45
C SER A 83 22.14 -6.89 0.71
N LEU A 84 23.25 -7.63 0.80
CA LEU A 84 23.47 -8.61 1.89
C LEU A 84 23.43 -7.94 3.27
N GLU A 85 24.09 -6.78 3.42
CA GLU A 85 24.08 -6.01 4.66
C GLU A 85 22.67 -5.55 5.07
N GLN A 86 21.81 -5.22 4.09
CA GLN A 86 20.44 -4.82 4.35
C GLN A 86 19.62 -6.00 4.88
N VAL A 87 19.90 -7.21 4.40
CA VAL A 87 19.26 -8.44 4.86
C VAL A 87 19.70 -8.78 6.29
N GLU A 88 20.99 -8.71 6.60
CA GLU A 88 21.52 -8.95 7.95
C GLU A 88 20.91 -7.99 8.99
N LYS A 89 20.90 -6.68 8.69
CA LYS A 89 20.28 -5.66 9.57
C LYS A 89 18.79 -5.92 9.79
N ARG A 90 18.07 -6.42 8.78
CA ARG A 90 16.65 -6.78 8.90
C ARG A 90 16.45 -8.02 9.78
N PHE A 91 17.28 -9.05 9.63
CA PHE A 91 17.24 -10.24 10.48
C PHE A 91 17.54 -9.90 11.95
N GLU A 92 18.53 -9.06 12.23
CA GLU A 92 18.82 -8.61 13.59
C GLU A 92 17.67 -7.80 14.19
N ALA A 93 17.07 -6.88 13.43
CA ALA A 93 15.93 -6.10 13.89
C ALA A 93 14.70 -6.99 14.18
N LEU A 94 14.46 -8.02 13.37
CA LEU A 94 13.39 -9.00 13.60
C LEU A 94 13.67 -9.87 14.82
N LYS A 95 14.92 -10.32 15.01
CA LYS A 95 15.33 -11.11 16.19
C LYS A 95 15.14 -10.33 17.49
N LYS A 96 15.44 -9.02 17.49
CA LYS A 96 15.23 -8.13 18.65
C LYS A 96 13.75 -7.85 18.96
N ARG A 97 12.87 -7.91 17.94
CA ARG A 97 11.42 -7.72 18.10
C ARG A 97 10.67 -9.02 18.44
N LYS A 98 11.33 -10.17 18.25
CA LYS A 98 10.74 -11.49 18.51
C LYS A 98 10.91 -11.84 19.99
N ASP A 99 10.16 -11.14 20.83
CA ASP A 99 9.70 -11.72 22.08
C ASP A 99 8.72 -12.86 21.77
N PRO A 100 8.72 -13.96 22.56
CA PRO A 100 8.29 -15.29 22.13
C PRO A 100 6.77 -15.53 22.27
N SER A 101 5.91 -14.76 21.60
CA SER A 101 4.45 -15.00 21.65
C SER A 101 3.73 -15.06 20.30
N ALA A 102 4.45 -15.04 19.17
CA ALA A 102 3.82 -14.96 17.84
C ALA A 102 4.42 -15.93 16.79
N PHE A 103 4.84 -17.12 17.20
CA PHE A 103 5.04 -18.22 16.25
C PHE A 103 3.73 -19.01 16.14
N THR A 104 2.75 -18.46 15.43
CA THR A 104 1.63 -19.26 14.93
C THR A 104 2.00 -19.80 13.56
N GLU A 105 2.04 -21.13 13.50
CA GLU A 105 2.35 -22.01 12.38
C GLU A 105 1.43 -21.75 11.16
N GLN A 106 1.88 -20.96 10.19
CA GLN A 106 1.26 -20.91 8.86
C GLN A 106 2.34 -20.74 7.78
N GLY A 107 3.21 -21.75 7.68
CA GLY A 107 4.26 -21.81 6.64
C GLY A 107 4.60 -23.22 6.16
N GLU A 108 4.00 -24.26 6.74
CA GLU A 108 4.28 -25.66 6.41
C GLU A 108 3.03 -26.34 5.83
N ASN A 109 2.49 -25.83 4.72
CA ASN A 109 1.58 -26.65 3.91
C ASN A 109 1.54 -26.25 2.43
N ARG A 110 2.72 -26.08 1.80
CA ARG A 110 2.80 -25.86 0.35
C ARG A 110 4.01 -26.47 -0.36
N LEU A 111 4.58 -27.54 0.20
CA LEU A 111 5.55 -28.38 -0.51
C LEU A 111 5.18 -29.86 -0.41
N ASN A 112 4.05 -30.23 -1.02
CA ASN A 112 3.88 -31.58 -1.55
C ASN A 112 3.96 -31.46 -3.08
N PHE A 113 5.19 -31.40 -3.59
CA PHE A 113 5.46 -31.73 -4.98
C PHE A 113 5.32 -33.24 -5.06
N SER A 114 4.21 -33.73 -5.61
CA SER A 114 4.02 -35.16 -5.89
C SER A 114 5.10 -35.61 -6.87
N SER A 115 6.19 -36.15 -6.33
CA SER A 115 7.02 -37.13 -7.03
C SER A 115 6.60 -38.49 -6.51
N ASN A 116 5.86 -39.24 -7.32
CA ASN A 116 5.90 -40.70 -7.35
C ASN A 116 5.19 -41.22 -8.61
N ASN A 117 5.99 -41.88 -9.44
CA ASN A 117 5.70 -42.64 -10.67
C ASN A 117 5.11 -41.88 -11.87
#